data_AF-D8JAH4-F1
#
_entry.id   AF-D8JAH4-F1
#
_cell.length_a   1.000
_cell.length_b   1.000
_cell.length_c   1.000
_cell.angle_alpha   90.00
_cell.angle_beta   90.00
_cell.angle_gamma   90.00
#
_symmetry.space_group_name_H-M   'P 1'
#
loop_
_entity.id
_entity.type
_entity.pdbx_description
1 polymer ?
#
loop_
_entity_poly.entity_id
_entity_poly.type
_entity_poly.pdbx_seq_one_letter_code
_entity_poly.pdbx_strand_id
1 'polypeptide(L)' 'MAAKEPSPQTVLERCSNCERETEHTVSLEIRTEGSNPETDHYSREPYRLTRCLGCGTRRSQRMNNA' A
#
# COMPACT_ATOMS: atom_id res chain seq x y z
N MET A 1 10.57 -12.26 -19.11
CA MET A 1 10.93 -11.36 -17.99
C MET A 1 9.93 -11.57 -16.87
N ALA A 2 10.33 -12.13 -15.73
CA ALA A 2 9.42 -12.29 -14.60
C ALA A 2 9.26 -10.93 -13.90
N ALA A 3 8.06 -10.36 -13.93
CA ALA A 3 7.73 -9.28 -13.02
C ALA A 3 7.91 -9.84 -11.61
N LYS A 4 8.94 -9.40 -10.88
CA LYS A 4 9.01 -9.63 -9.43
C LYS A 4 7.81 -8.90 -8.86
N GLU A 5 6.71 -9.61 -8.66
CA GLU A 5 5.64 -9.17 -7.78
C GLU A 5 6.32 -8.75 -6.48
N PRO A 6 6.17 -7.50 -6.03
CA PRO A 6 6.82 -7.04 -4.82
C PRO A 6 6.32 -7.91 -3.68
N SER A 7 7.16 -8.85 -3.25
CA SER A 7 6.82 -9.80 -2.21
C SER A 7 6.51 -9.03 -0.92
N PRO A 8 5.40 -9.36 -0.24
CA PRO A 8 5.04 -8.72 1.01
C PRO A 8 6.20 -8.78 1.99
N GLN A 9 6.64 -7.62 2.48
CA GLN A 9 7.74 -7.49 3.42
C GLN A 9 7.18 -7.27 4.82
N THR A 10 7.67 -8.03 5.81
CA THR A 10 7.27 -7.85 7.21
C THR A 10 8.22 -6.86 7.88
N VAL A 11 7.68 -5.83 8.49
CA VAL A 11 8.43 -4.80 9.23
C VAL A 11 7.79 -4.56 10.59
N LEU A 12 8.58 -4.15 11.58
CA LEU A 12 8.06 -3.66 12.85
C LEU A 12 7.70 -2.19 12.70
N GLU A 13 6.44 -1.84 12.93
CA GLU A 13 5.98 -0.46 12.94
C GLU A 13 4.90 -0.25 14.02
N ARG A 14 4.72 0.98 14.45
CA ARG A 14 3.72 1.31 15.48
C ARG A 14 2.31 1.20 14.90
N CYS A 15 1.49 0.33 15.48
CA CYS A 15 0.10 0.20 15.11
C CYS A 15 -0.75 1.24 15.85
N SER A 16 -1.52 2.05 15.12
CA SER A 16 -2.46 2.99 15.73
C SER A 16 -3.59 2.31 16.51
N ASN A 17 -3.93 1.06 16.19
CA ASN A 17 -5.00 0.31 16.85
C ASN A 17 -4.52 -0.47 18.08
N CYS A 18 -3.28 -0.98 18.07
CA CYS A 18 -2.68 -1.64 19.24
C CYS A 18 -1.90 -0.67 20.15
N GLU A 19 -1.70 0.56 19.67
CA GLU A 19 -0.93 1.65 20.33
C GLU A 19 0.55 1.32 20.64
N ARG A 20 1.05 0.20 20.10
CA ARG A 20 2.38 -0.37 20.31
C ARG A 20 3.05 -0.78 18.99
N GLU A 21 4.34 -1.09 19.04
CA GLU A 21 5.06 -1.68 17.91
C GLU A 21 4.61 -3.13 17.67
N THR A 22 4.24 -3.43 16.44
CA THR A 22 3.81 -4.76 16.02
C THR A 22 4.33 -5.08 14.64
N GLU A 23 4.42 -6.37 14.32
CA GLU A 23 4.79 -6.82 12.98
C GLU A 23 3.66 -6.48 11.99
N HIS A 24 4.00 -5.72 10.95
CA HIS A 24 3.10 -5.39 9.86
C HIS A 24 3.63 -5.96 8.56
N THR A 25 2.73 -6.55 7.78
CA THR A 25 3.01 -6.92 6.41
C THR A 25 2.77 -5.70 5.51
N VAL A 26 3.79 -5.33 4.74
CA VAL A 26 3.78 -4.18 3.85
C VAL A 26 3.88 -4.68 2.41
N SER A 27 3.06 -4.14 1.52
CA SER A 27 3.06 -4.46 0.10
C SER A 27 2.85 -3.19 -0.73
N LEU A 28 3.32 -3.23 -1.97
CA LEU A 28 3.13 -2.16 -2.93
C LEU A 28 2.10 -2.61 -3.96
N GLU A 29 1.09 -1.77 -4.18
CA GLU A 29 0.05 -1.99 -5.18
C GLU A 29 -0.01 -0.77 -6.10
N ILE A 30 0.02 -0.98 -7.41
CA ILE A 30 -0.20 0.10 -8.37
C ILE A 30 -1.68 0.14 -8.70
N ARG A 31 -2.36 1.23 -8.32
CA ARG A 31 -3.76 1.47 -8.69
C ARG A 31 -3.80 2.42 -9.86
N THR A 32 -4.77 2.22 -10.74
CA THR A 32 -5.01 3.15 -11.84
C THR A 32 -6.12 4.10 -11.39
N GLU A 33 -5.81 5.39 -11.29
CA GLU A 33 -6.75 6.44 -10.92
C GLU A 33 -6.87 7.46 -12.04
N GLY A 34 -8.09 7.93 -12.28
CA GLY A 34 -8.43 8.85 -13.36
C GLY A 34 -9.82 8.55 -13.90
N SER A 35 -10.72 9.54 -13.82
CA SER A 35 -12.08 9.46 -14.35
C SER A 35 -12.31 10.61 -15.32
N ASN A 36 -11.61 10.60 -16.45
CA ASN A 36 -11.96 11.43 -17.59
C ASN A 36 -11.97 10.56 -18.86
N PRO A 37 -13.16 10.11 -19.31
CA PRO A 37 -13.29 9.32 -20.53
C PRO A 37 -12.88 10.10 -21.80
N GLU A 38 -12.72 11.43 -21.69
CA GLU A 38 -12.39 12.32 -22.80
C GLU A 38 -10.88 12.54 -23.00
N THR A 39 -10.03 12.24 -22.00
CA THR A 39 -8.60 12.60 -22.05
C THR A 39 -7.63 11.43 -21.92
N ASP A 40 -8.10 10.19 -21.70
CA ASP A 40 -7.28 8.96 -21.61
C ASP A 40 -6.11 9.08 -20.59
N HIS A 41 -6.16 10.05 -19.67
CA HIS A 41 -5.11 10.24 -18.69
C HIS A 41 -5.39 9.38 -17.46
N TYR A 42 -4.90 8.14 -17.55
CA TYR A 42 -4.80 7.24 -16.42
C TYR A 42 -3.50 7.51 -15.66
N SER A 43 -3.62 7.92 -14.39
CA SER A 43 -2.49 7.99 -13.48
C SER A 43 -2.27 6.63 -12.83
N ARG A 44 -1.07 6.09 -12.98
CA ARG A 44 -0.64 4.89 -12.25
C ARG A 44 -0.04 5.31 -10.93
N GLU A 45 -0.71 4.92 -9.87
CA GLU A 45 -0.52 5.48 -8.54
C GLU A 45 -0.01 4.38 -7.62
N PRO A 46 1.20 4.50 -7.05
CA PRO A 46 1.70 3.54 -6.08
C PRO A 46 1.03 3.74 -4.72
N TYR A 47 0.50 2.65 -4.19
CA TYR A 47 -0.08 2.54 -2.86
C TYR A 47 0.78 1.63 -1.99
N ARG A 48 1.15 2.13 -0.81
CA ARG A 48 1.67 1.31 0.29
C ARG A 48 0.50 0.71 1.04
N LEU A 49 0.32 -0.59 0.93
CA LEU A 49 -0.62 -1.35 1.74
C LEU A 49 0.11 -1.88 2.97
N THR A 50 -0.42 -1.63 4.16
CA THR A 50 0.05 -2.23 5.41
C THR A 50 -1.04 -3.00 6.09
N ARG A 51 -0.67 -4.12 6.70
CA ARG A 51 -1.55 -4.93 7.52
C ARG A 51 -0.84 -5.29 8.82
N CYS A 52 -1.43 -4.92 9.94
CA CYS A 52 -0.97 -5.37 11.25
C CYS A 52 -1.22 -6.87 11.42
N LEU A 53 -0.19 -7.64 11.77
CA LEU A 53 -0.32 -9.07 12.08
C LEU A 53 -0.87 -9.29 13.50
N GLY A 54 -0.73 -8.31 14.39
CA GLY A 54 -1.23 -8.39 15.76
C GLY A 54 -2.76 -8.24 15.88
N CYS A 55 -3.35 -7.23 15.22
CA CYS A 55 -4.80 -6.97 15.29
C CYS A 55 -5.53 -7.11 13.95
N GLY A 56 -4.82 -7.28 12.84
CA GLY A 56 -5.42 -7.42 11.50
C GLY A 56 -5.80 -6.12 10.80
N THR A 57 -5.61 -4.94 11.43
CA THR A 57 -5.89 -3.62 10.83
C THR A 57 -5.13 -3.43 9.52
N ARG A 58 -5.83 -2.99 8.47
CA ARG A 58 -5.27 -2.70 7.15
C ARG A 58 -5.29 -1.20 6.88
N ARG A 59 -4.26 -0.67 6.25
CA ARG A 59 -4.16 0.73 5.86
C ARG A 59 -3.52 0.83 4.49
N SER A 60 -4.09 1.65 3.62
CA SER A 60 -3.53 1.98 2.31
C SER A 60 -3.09 3.44 2.32
N GLN A 61 -1.87 3.71 1.89
CA GLN A 61 -1.33 5.06 1.80
C GLN A 61 -0.80 5.30 0.38
N ARG A 62 -1.36 6.30 -0.30
CA ARG A 62 -0.88 6.77 -1.61
C ARG A 62 0.54 7.33 -1.43
N MET A 63 1.47 6.89 -2.28
CA MET A 63 2.87 7.29 -2.21
C MET A 63 3.22 8.41 -3.19
N ASN A 64 2.32 8.75 -4.12
CA ASN A 64 2.40 9.98 -4.92
C ASN A 64 1.97 11.16 -4.06
N ASN A 65 2.92 11.76 -3.35
CA ASN A 65 2.78 13.11 -2.81
C ASN A 65 3.77 14.00 -3.58
N ALA A 66 3.45 14.24 -4.86
CA ALA A 66 4.13 15.23 -5.70
C ALA A 66 3.58 16.63 -5.39
#